data_AF-X1ML82-F1
#
_entry.id   AF-X1ML82-F1
#
_cell.length_a   1.000
_cell.length_b   1.000
_cell.length_c   1.000
_cell.angle_alpha   90.00
_cell.angle_beta   90.00
_cell.angle_gamma   90.00
#
_symmetry.space_group_name_H-M   'P 1'
#
loop_
_entity.id
_entity.type
_entity.pdbx_description
1 polymer ?
#
loop_
_entity_poly.entity_id
_entity_poly.type
_entity_poly.pdbx_seq_one_letter_code
_entity_poly.pdbx_strand_id
1 'polypeptide(L)'
;MTKRVVITGMGIVCPLGHDVETLWQAILTGKSGIAKTTIFDASTFPTTFDAEVKDYDLTKYTKNPQMHKNSNRGSGFAIGATVQACKQAKIDIETNEPADGIDRSRLG
;
A
#
# COMPACT_ATOMS: atom_id res chain seq x y z
N MET A 1 5.45 29.50 17.14
CA MET A 1 4.41 28.50 17.47
C MET A 1 4.65 27.25 16.64
N THR A 2 4.57 26.07 17.25
CA THR A 2 4.62 24.79 16.53
C THR A 2 3.29 24.54 15.83
N LYS A 3 3.32 24.09 14.57
CA LYS A 3 2.11 23.70 13.83
C LYS A 3 1.60 22.37 14.38
N ARG A 4 0.27 22.24 14.55
CA ARG A 4 -0.36 20.96 14.87
C ARG A 4 -0.33 20.06 13.63
N VAL A 5 -0.01 18.79 13.82
CA VAL A 5 0.01 17.77 12.78
C VAL A 5 -1.04 16.73 13.12
N VAL A 6 -1.80 16.30 12.11
CA VAL A 6 -2.87 15.30 12.22
C VAL A 6 -2.77 14.30 11.09
N ILE A 7 -3.31 13.10 11.29
CA ILE A 7 -3.41 12.05 10.26
C ILE A 7 -4.76 12.24 9.54
N THR A 8 -4.73 12.48 8.24
CA THR A 8 -5.94 12.70 7.42
C THR A 8 -6.24 11.56 6.47
N GLY A 9 -5.30 10.64 6.28
CA GLY A 9 -5.47 9.47 5.43
C GLY A 9 -4.44 8.40 5.75
N MET A 10 -4.83 7.15 5.51
CA MET A 10 -4.04 5.94 5.73
C MET A 10 -4.25 4.99 4.55
N GLY A 11 -3.25 4.16 4.32
CA GLY A 11 -3.31 3.11 3.31
C GLY A 11 -2.32 2.03 3.65
N ILE A 12 -2.62 0.80 3.22
CA ILE A 12 -1.80 -0.35 3.55
C ILE A 12 -1.90 -1.41 2.46
N VAL A 13 -0.79 -2.10 2.27
CA VAL A 13 -0.72 -3.34 1.50
C VAL A 13 0.14 -4.30 2.31
N CYS A 14 -0.47 -5.35 2.85
CA CYS A 14 0.21 -6.34 3.68
C CYS A 14 -0.43 -7.73 3.53
N PRO A 15 0.18 -8.78 4.11
CA PRO A 15 -0.29 -10.16 3.99
C PRO A 15 -1.71 -10.42 4.53
N LEU A 16 -2.25 -9.51 5.34
CA LEU A 16 -3.59 -9.60 5.92
C LEU A 16 -4.65 -8.80 5.16
N GLY A 17 -4.27 -8.00 4.16
CA GLY A 17 -5.18 -7.17 3.40
C GLY A 17 -4.50 -6.06 2.61
N HIS A 18 -5.17 -5.57 1.57
CA HIS A 18 -4.68 -4.49 0.71
C HIS A 18 -5.41 -3.16 0.94
N ASP A 19 -6.09 -3.04 2.07
CA ASP A 19 -6.73 -1.83 2.55
C ASP A 19 -6.88 -1.84 4.09
N VAL A 20 -7.10 -0.66 4.65
CA VAL A 20 -7.14 -0.44 6.10
C VAL A 20 -8.29 -1.19 6.77
N GLU A 21 -9.46 -1.24 6.13
CA GLU A 21 -10.64 -1.89 6.70
C GLU A 21 -10.44 -3.41 6.76
N THR A 22 -10.01 -4.02 5.66
CA THR A 22 -9.71 -5.46 5.58
C THR A 22 -8.66 -5.86 6.61
N LEU A 23 -7.57 -5.08 6.72
CA LEU A 23 -6.55 -5.32 7.74
C LEU A 23 -7.11 -5.21 9.15
N TRP A 24 -7.88 -4.16 9.43
CA TRP A 24 -8.43 -3.91 10.75
C TRP A 24 -9.31 -5.06 11.21
N GLN A 25 -10.22 -5.52 10.35
CA GLN A 25 -11.05 -6.69 10.63
C GLN A 25 -10.22 -7.97 10.82
N ALA A 26 -9.17 -8.17 10.03
CA ALA A 26 -8.28 -9.32 10.17
C ALA A 26 -7.56 -9.33 11.52
N ILE A 27 -7.06 -8.18 11.98
CA ILE A 27 -6.41 -8.04 13.29
C ILE A 27 -7.41 -8.29 14.42
N LEU A 28 -8.58 -7.66 14.36
CA LEU A 28 -9.63 -7.82 15.40
C LEU A 28 -10.11 -9.26 15.52
N THR A 29 -10.11 -10.02 14.42
CA THR A 29 -10.49 -11.44 14.39
C THR A 29 -9.33 -12.41 14.61
N GLY A 30 -8.12 -11.91 14.89
CA GLY A 30 -6.95 -12.74 15.18
C GLY A 30 -6.45 -13.56 13.99
N LYS A 31 -6.68 -13.10 12.75
CA LYS A 31 -6.18 -13.79 11.55
C LYS A 31 -4.65 -13.70 11.47
N SER A 32 -4.03 -14.77 10.98
CA SER A 32 -2.59 -14.82 10.67
C SER A 32 -2.37 -14.79 9.17
N GLY A 33 -1.36 -14.03 8.74
CA GLY A 33 -0.91 -13.99 7.34
C GLY A 33 0.22 -14.97 7.03
N ILE A 34 0.68 -15.75 8.03
CA ILE A 34 1.78 -16.70 7.86
C ILE A 34 1.30 -17.94 7.12
N ALA A 35 2.06 -18.33 6.10
CA ALA A 35 1.84 -19.54 5.32
C ALA A 35 3.17 -20.10 4.79
N LYS A 36 3.12 -21.26 4.12
CA LYS A 36 4.27 -21.77 3.37
C LYS A 36 4.67 -20.76 2.27
N THR A 37 5.97 -20.56 2.07
CA THR A 37 6.50 -19.73 0.98
C THR A 37 6.08 -20.32 -0.37
N THR A 38 5.52 -19.46 -1.24
CA THR A 38 5.04 -19.78 -2.58
C THR A 38 5.68 -18.91 -3.67
N ILE A 39 6.29 -17.79 -3.30
CA ILE A 39 6.90 -16.85 -4.26
C ILE A 39 8.19 -17.37 -4.91
N PHE A 40 8.80 -18.41 -4.34
CA PHE A 40 9.89 -19.19 -4.91
C PHE A 40 9.93 -20.59 -4.25
N ASP A 41 10.73 -21.51 -4.81
CA ASP A 41 10.95 -22.81 -4.17
C ASP A 41 11.90 -22.69 -2.98
N ALA A 42 11.33 -22.72 -1.78
CA ALA A 42 12.06 -22.62 -0.53
C ALA A 42 12.55 -23.98 0.02
N SER A 43 12.38 -25.11 -0.69
CA SER A 43 12.58 -26.45 -0.10
C SER A 43 13.97 -26.73 0.47
N THR A 44 14.99 -26.00 0.03
CA THR A 44 16.39 -26.13 0.47
C THR A 44 16.78 -25.17 1.60
N PHE A 45 15.89 -24.26 1.99
CA PHE A 45 16.13 -23.29 3.05
C PHE A 45 15.70 -23.84 4.41
N PRO A 46 16.36 -23.44 5.51
CA PRO A 46 15.96 -23.84 6.86
C PRO A 46 14.56 -23.31 7.26
N THR A 47 14.13 -22.19 6.67
CA THR A 47 12.81 -21.59 6.86
C THR A 47 12.05 -21.64 5.53
N THR A 48 10.84 -22.20 5.56
CA THR A 48 9.99 -22.42 4.37
C THR A 48 8.60 -21.79 4.49
N PHE A 49 8.47 -20.84 5.40
CA PHE A 49 7.23 -20.10 5.66
C PHE A 49 7.54 -18.62 5.87
N ASP A 50 6.58 -17.79 5.48
CA ASP A 50 6.64 -16.33 5.57
C ASP A 50 5.22 -15.75 5.52
N ALA A 51 5.11 -14.42 5.52
CA ALA A 51 3.85 -13.71 5.34
C ALA A 51 3.91 -12.98 3.98
N GLU A 52 3.31 -13.60 2.96
CA GLU A 52 3.31 -13.07 1.60
C GLU A 52 2.11 -12.14 1.36
N VAL A 53 2.34 -11.04 0.65
CA VAL A 53 1.25 -10.31 -0.01
C VAL A 53 0.82 -11.10 -1.24
N LYS A 54 -0.40 -11.64 -1.22
CA LYS A 54 -0.97 -12.52 -2.25
C LYS A 54 -2.01 -11.78 -3.07
N ASP A 55 -2.14 -12.11 -4.35
CA ASP A 55 -3.19 -11.58 -5.24
C ASP A 55 -3.26 -10.04 -5.33
N TYR A 56 -2.12 -9.37 -5.09
CA TYR A 56 -2.01 -7.92 -5.23
C TYR A 56 -1.85 -7.50 -6.69
N ASP A 57 -2.68 -6.57 -7.11
CA ASP A 57 -2.69 -6.02 -8.46
C ASP A 57 -2.51 -4.50 -8.42
N LEU A 58 -1.31 -4.04 -8.77
CA LEU A 58 -0.94 -2.62 -8.81
C LEU A 58 -1.80 -1.83 -9.80
N THR A 59 -2.30 -2.46 -10.87
CA THR A 59 -3.04 -1.76 -11.93
C THR A 59 -4.35 -1.15 -11.45
N LYS A 60 -4.85 -1.60 -10.29
CA LYS A 60 -6.05 -1.06 -9.64
C LYS A 60 -5.80 0.26 -8.91
N TYR A 61 -4.54 0.65 -8.70
CA TYR A 61 -4.18 1.79 -7.85
C TYR A 61 -3.52 2.94 -8.58
N THR A 62 -2.98 2.73 -9.79
CA THR A 62 -2.30 3.79 -10.56
C THR A 62 -2.84 3.83 -11.98
N LYS A 63 -2.99 5.04 -12.53
CA LYS A 63 -3.27 5.28 -13.96
C LYS A 63 -2.06 4.96 -14.85
N ASN A 64 -0.85 4.85 -14.27
CA ASN A 64 0.40 4.70 -14.99
C ASN A 64 1.17 3.40 -14.62
N PRO A 65 0.53 2.21 -14.63
CA PRO A 65 1.17 0.98 -14.17
C PRO A 65 2.41 0.62 -14.97
N GLN A 66 2.48 1.01 -16.25
CA GLN A 66 3.63 0.75 -17.11
C GLN A 66 4.91 1.46 -16.65
N MET A 67 4.81 2.63 -16.01
CA MET A 67 5.97 3.33 -15.45
C MET A 67 6.63 2.54 -14.31
N HIS A 68 5.86 1.65 -13.68
CA HIS A 68 6.29 0.85 -12.52
C HIS A 68 6.55 -0.61 -12.87
N LYS A 69 6.49 -0.99 -14.15
CA LYS A 69 6.64 -2.37 -14.61
C LYS A 69 7.94 -3.03 -14.14
N ASN A 70 9.02 -2.26 -14.05
CA ASN A 70 10.35 -2.74 -13.65
C ASN A 70 10.68 -2.45 -12.18
N SER A 71 9.73 -1.92 -11.41
CA SER A 71 9.92 -1.67 -9.98
C SER A 71 9.89 -2.98 -9.20
N ASN A 72 10.57 -3.03 -8.05
CA ASN A 72 10.43 -4.17 -7.14
C ASN A 72 8.98 -4.21 -6.58
N ARG A 73 8.55 -5.39 -6.10
CA ARG A 73 7.20 -5.60 -5.55
C ARG A 73 6.87 -4.62 -4.41
N GLY A 74 7.83 -4.32 -3.55
CA GLY A 74 7.67 -3.39 -2.43
C GLY A 74 7.32 -1.97 -2.87
N SER A 75 7.94 -1.46 -3.94
CA SER A 75 7.58 -0.17 -4.53
C SER A 75 6.14 -0.17 -5.05
N GLY A 76 5.69 -1.27 -5.66
CA GLY A 76 4.29 -1.44 -6.05
C GLY A 76 3.33 -1.38 -4.87
N PHE A 77 3.69 -1.99 -3.74
CA PHE A 77 2.89 -1.92 -2.50
C PHE A 77 2.83 -0.49 -1.94
N ALA A 78 3.97 0.22 -1.94
CA ALA A 78 4.05 1.59 -1.49
C ALA A 78 3.15 2.52 -2.31
N ILE A 79 3.11 2.35 -3.64
CA ILE A 79 2.22 3.11 -4.53
C ILE A 79 0.75 2.85 -4.18
N GLY A 80 0.35 1.58 -4.06
CA GLY A 80 -1.04 1.24 -3.72
C GLY A 80 -1.47 1.79 -2.37
N ALA A 81 -0.61 1.66 -1.35
CA ALA A 81 -0.85 2.23 -0.02
C ALA A 81 -0.94 3.77 -0.06
N THR A 82 -0.06 4.43 -0.81
CA THR A 82 -0.07 5.89 -0.96
C THR A 82 -1.35 6.38 -1.64
N VAL A 83 -1.79 5.69 -2.69
CA VAL A 83 -3.04 6.02 -3.40
C VAL A 83 -4.24 5.95 -2.48
N GLN A 84 -4.33 4.92 -1.63
CA GLN A 84 -5.39 4.81 -0.64
C GLN A 84 -5.35 5.97 0.37
N ALA A 85 -4.16 6.28 0.89
CA ALA A 85 -3.98 7.37 1.85
C ALA A 85 -4.36 8.73 1.26
N CYS A 86 -3.88 9.05 0.06
CA CYS A 86 -4.22 10.27 -0.66
C CYS A 86 -5.73 10.35 -0.93
N LYS A 87 -6.35 9.25 -1.38
CA LYS A 87 -7.80 9.20 -1.60
C LYS A 87 -8.59 9.49 -0.33
N GLN A 88 -8.23 8.88 0.80
CA GLN A 88 -8.88 9.12 2.08
C GLN A 88 -8.69 10.57 2.56
N ALA A 89 -7.49 11.11 2.36
CA ALA A 89 -7.15 12.50 2.69
C ALA A 89 -7.72 13.53 1.69
N LYS A 90 -8.36 13.08 0.61
CA LYS A 90 -8.84 13.92 -0.51
C LYS A 90 -7.73 14.75 -1.17
N ILE A 91 -6.56 14.16 -1.32
CA ILE A 91 -5.42 14.72 -2.04
C ILE A 91 -5.47 14.21 -3.48
N ASP A 92 -5.49 15.13 -4.43
CA ASP A 92 -5.53 14.79 -5.85
C ASP A 92 -4.14 14.34 -6.31
N ILE A 93 -4.09 13.14 -6.86
CA ILE A 93 -2.89 12.49 -7.38
C ILE A 93 -3.09 12.06 -8.83
N GLU A 94 -1.99 11.93 -9.58
CA GLU A 94 -2.01 11.52 -10.98
C GLU A 94 -2.94 12.38 -11.86
N THR A 95 -2.86 13.69 -11.66
CA THR A 95 -3.53 14.72 -12.47
C THR A 95 -2.59 15.91 -12.65
N ASN A 96 -2.67 16.55 -13.81
CA ASN A 96 -1.98 17.82 -14.07
C ASN A 96 -2.80 19.03 -13.59
N GLU A 97 -4.08 18.81 -13.28
CA GLU A 97 -5.03 19.84 -12.86
C GLU A 97 -5.68 19.41 -11.53
N PRO A 98 -5.00 19.62 -10.40
CA PRO A 98 -5.54 19.28 -9.09
C PRO A 98 -6.51 20.35 -8.57
N ALA A 99 -7.58 19.91 -7.90
CA ALA A 99 -8.63 20.74 -7.32
C ALA A 99 -8.72 20.62 -5.78
N ASP A 100 -7.83 19.87 -5.14
CA ASP A 100 -7.75 19.65 -3.69
C ASP A 100 -7.42 20.89 -2.84
N GLY A 101 -7.03 22.01 -3.45
CA GLY A 101 -6.67 23.25 -2.73
C GLY A 101 -5.37 23.16 -1.93
N ILE A 102 -4.53 22.15 -2.19
CA ILE A 102 -3.27 21.93 -1.47
C ILE A 102 -2.12 22.70 -2.15
N ASP A 103 -1.39 23.45 -1.33
CA ASP A 103 -0.14 24.10 -1.74
C ASP A 103 0.98 23.06 -1.89
N ARG A 104 1.24 22.68 -3.14
CA ARG A 104 2.26 21.68 -3.52
C ARG A 104 3.69 22.13 -3.25
N SER A 105 3.96 23.44 -3.11
CA SER A 105 5.29 23.93 -2.70
C SER A 105 5.64 23.55 -1.25
N ARG A 106 4.64 23.08 -0.50
CA ARG A 106 4.76 22.67 0.90
C ARG A 106 4.55 21.17 1.09
N LEU A 107 4.50 20.40 0.00
CA LEU A 107 4.39 18.95 0.00
C LEU A 107 5.81 18.36 -0.05
N GLY A 108 6.17 17.56 0.96
CA GLY A 108 7.50 16.98 1.13
C GLY A 108 7.43 15.69 1.92
#